data_AF-A0A926AJ45-F1
#
_entry.id   AF-A0A926AJ45-F1
#
_cell.length_a   1.000
_cell.length_b   1.000
_cell.length_c   1.000
_cell.angle_alpha   90.00
_cell.angle_beta   90.00
_cell.angle_gamma   90.00
#
_symmetry.space_group_name_H-M   'P 1'
#
loop_
_entity.id
_entity.type
_entity.pdbx_description
1 polymer ?
#
loop_
_entity_poly.entity_id
_entity_poly.type
_entity_poly.pdbx_seq_one_letter_code
_entity_poly.pdbx_strand_id
1 'polypeptide(L)'
;MGLRIAIIGASPCERCIAACCKQNGHDYAAILAEDERARFGPFAQSITLRRSDGSLASEFVLPYREGRCQFLGDDDRCAIYEDRPRACRAFECAPRFNANGIGRHDLFLDRNPRVLDLLKSM
;
A
#
# COMPACT_ATOMS: atom_id res chain seq x y z
N MET A 1 -11.11 -0.12 26.36
CA MET A 1 -11.74 -1.02 25.38
C MET A 1 -12.53 -0.14 24.40
N GLY A 2 -11.90 0.32 23.32
CA GLY A 2 -12.51 1.19 22.30
C GLY A 2 -12.06 0.67 20.94
N LEU A 3 -12.93 -0.14 20.33
CA LEU A 3 -13.72 0.17 19.14
C LEU A 3 -12.91 0.20 17.84
N ARG A 4 -13.21 -0.80 17.01
CA ARG A 4 -12.80 -0.97 15.62
C ARG A 4 -13.06 0.33 14.84
N ILE A 5 -12.01 1.04 14.42
CA ILE A 5 -12.11 1.90 13.25
C ILE A 5 -11.66 1.04 12.08
N ALA A 6 -12.65 0.39 11.48
CA ALA A 6 -12.51 -0.04 10.10
C ALA A 6 -12.15 1.23 9.33
N ILE A 7 -10.98 1.25 8.69
CA ILE A 7 -10.61 2.26 7.72
C ILE A 7 -11.52 2.02 6.50
N ILE A 8 -12.78 2.41 6.66
CA ILE A 8 -13.77 2.49 5.61
C ILE A 8 -13.76 3.96 5.23
N GLY A 9 -12.99 4.28 4.19
CA GLY A 9 -12.92 5.63 3.65
C GLY A 9 -11.49 6.04 3.40
N ALA A 10 -11.14 6.13 2.11
CA ALA A 10 -9.98 6.78 1.52
C ALA A 10 -8.66 6.76 2.33
N SER A 11 -7.67 6.02 1.84
CA SER A 11 -6.29 6.13 2.32
C SER A 11 -5.87 7.61 2.33
N PRO A 12 -5.38 8.15 3.47
CA PRO A 12 -5.05 9.57 3.64
C PRO A 12 -3.72 9.90 2.97
N CYS A 13 -3.57 9.53 1.69
CA CYS A 13 -2.31 9.58 0.95
C CYS A 13 -1.70 10.98 0.95
N GLU A 14 -2.51 12.03 0.89
CA GLU A 14 -2.08 13.43 0.95
C GLU A 14 -1.40 13.82 2.29
N ARG A 15 -1.74 13.12 3.38
CA ARG A 15 -1.15 13.30 4.71
C ARG A 15 -0.02 12.31 5.00
N CYS A 16 0.05 11.23 4.23
CA CYS A 16 0.99 10.12 4.45
C CYS A 16 2.30 10.37 3.72
N ILE A 17 3.36 10.72 4.46
CA ILE A 17 4.66 11.05 3.86
C ILE A 17 5.39 9.86 3.22
N ALA A 18 5.07 8.64 3.66
CA ALA A 18 5.57 7.40 3.09
C ALA A 18 4.57 6.73 2.15
N ALA A 19 3.51 7.44 1.73
CA ALA A 19 2.38 6.89 0.96
C ALA A 19 2.84 5.84 -0.05
N CYS A 20 2.09 4.75 -0.21
CA CYS A 20 2.44 3.64 -1.11
C CYS A 20 2.66 4.05 -2.59
N CYS A 21 2.42 5.31 -2.94
CA CYS A 21 2.78 5.90 -4.22
C CYS A 21 4.26 6.33 -4.33
N LYS A 22 5.02 6.34 -3.24
CA LYS A 22 6.46 6.65 -3.21
C LYS A 22 7.22 5.43 -2.70
N GLN A 23 8.31 5.05 -3.38
CA GLN A 23 9.10 3.89 -3.03
C GLN A 23 9.82 4.14 -1.70
N ASN A 24 9.29 3.58 -0.63
CA ASN A 24 9.82 3.74 0.72
C ASN A 24 9.82 2.40 1.48
N GLY A 25 10.65 1.46 0.99
CA GLY A 25 10.75 0.11 1.54
C GLY A 25 9.75 -0.91 0.97
N HIS A 26 9.00 -0.53 -0.08
CA HIS A 26 8.18 -1.43 -0.87
C HIS A 26 8.85 -1.71 -2.23
N ASP A 27 8.67 -2.91 -2.76
CA ASP A 27 9.19 -3.29 -4.08
C ASP A 27 8.28 -2.84 -5.24
N TYR A 28 7.00 -2.63 -4.94
CA TYR A 28 5.96 -2.20 -5.89
C TYR A 28 4.94 -1.30 -5.20
N ALA A 29 4.16 -0.55 -6.00
CA ALA A 29 3.17 0.38 -5.51
C ALA A 29 1.87 -0.30 -5.06
N ALA A 30 1.48 -1.39 -5.74
CA ALA A 30 0.27 -2.15 -5.43
C ALA A 30 0.29 -3.54 -6.05
N ILE A 31 -0.28 -4.52 -5.36
CA ILE A 31 -0.71 -5.79 -5.97
C ILE A 31 -2.09 -5.59 -6.62
N LEU A 32 -2.28 -6.17 -7.80
CA LEU A 32 -3.54 -6.14 -8.54
C LEU A 32 -4.36 -7.39 -8.25
N ALA A 33 -5.64 -7.19 -7.90
CA ALA A 33 -6.60 -8.29 -7.87
C ALA A 33 -6.81 -8.86 -9.28
N GLU A 34 -7.26 -10.12 -9.37
CA GLU A 34 -7.43 -10.80 -10.66
C GLU A 34 -8.35 -10.04 -11.62
N ASP A 35 -9.45 -9.49 -11.10
CA ASP A 35 -10.42 -8.67 -11.84
C ASP A 35 -9.87 -7.30 -12.29
N GLU A 36 -8.73 -6.86 -11.74
CA GLU A 36 -8.09 -5.58 -12.07
C GLU A 36 -7.00 -5.72 -13.13
N ARG A 37 -6.56 -6.96 -13.44
CA ARG A 37 -5.42 -7.23 -14.33
C ARG A 37 -5.67 -6.77 -15.75
N ALA A 38 -6.89 -6.94 -16.28
CA ALA A 38 -7.23 -6.46 -17.62
C ALA A 38 -7.14 -4.94 -17.71
N ARG A 39 -7.67 -4.24 -16.70
CA ARG A 39 -7.72 -2.78 -16.65
C ARG A 39 -6.32 -2.15 -16.52
N PHE A 40 -5.46 -2.73 -15.69
CA PHE A 40 -4.11 -2.20 -15.45
C PHE A 40 -3.01 -2.92 -16.21
N GLY A 41 -3.33 -3.90 -17.05
CA GLY A 41 -2.37 -4.74 -17.77
C GLY A 41 -1.25 -3.98 -18.47
N PRO A 42 -1.55 -2.88 -19.22
CA PRO A 42 -0.51 -2.08 -19.89
C PRO A 42 0.51 -1.43 -18.94
N PHE A 43 0.16 -1.30 -17.65
CA PHE A 43 0.93 -0.63 -16.62
C PHE A 43 1.52 -1.61 -15.60
N ALA A 44 1.13 -2.88 -15.67
CA ALA A 44 1.47 -3.89 -14.69
C ALA A 44 2.74 -4.67 -15.08
N GLN A 45 3.35 -5.30 -14.08
CA GLN A 45 4.38 -6.31 -14.27
C GLN A 45 4.01 -7.58 -13.50
N SER A 46 4.39 -8.74 -14.02
CA SER A 46 4.30 -9.99 -13.27
C SER A 46 5.55 -10.18 -12.41
N ILE A 47 5.36 -10.57 -11.15
CA ILE A 47 6.42 -10.93 -10.23
C ILE A 47 6.17 -12.32 -9.66
N THR A 48 7.22 -12.97 -9.17
CA THR A 48 7.12 -14.23 -8.44
C THR A 48 7.32 -13.97 -6.95
N LEU A 49 6.31 -14.31 -6.15
CA LEU A 49 6.37 -14.25 -4.69
C LEU A 49 6.42 -15.66 -4.11
N ARG A 50 7.21 -15.83 -3.05
CA ARG A 50 7.18 -17.04 -2.24
C ARG A 50 6.13 -16.88 -1.14
N ARG A 51 5.16 -17.78 -1.11
CA ARG A 51 4.12 -17.82 -0.06
C ARG A 51 4.65 -18.46 1.21
N SER A 52 3.89 -18.28 2.30
CA SER A 52 4.25 -18.80 3.63
C SER A 52 4.36 -20.32 3.69
N ASP A 53 3.66 -21.04 2.81
CA ASP A 53 3.74 -22.51 2.65
C ASP A 53 4.95 -22.95 1.80
N GLY A 54 5.77 -22.02 1.34
CA GLY A 54 6.94 -22.26 0.50
C GLY A 54 6.64 -22.35 -1.00
N SER A 55 5.37 -22.32 -1.42
CA SER A 55 4.98 -22.32 -2.83
C SER A 55 5.33 -21.01 -3.52
N LEU A 56 5.55 -21.06 -4.84
CA LEU A 56 5.74 -19.87 -5.67
C LEU A 56 4.40 -19.47 -6.30
N ALA A 57 4.11 -18.18 -6.25
CA ALA A 57 2.93 -17.58 -6.85
C ALA A 57 3.32 -16.46 -7.80
N SER A 58 2.68 -16.41 -8.96
CA SER A 58 2.80 -15.28 -9.88
C SER A 58 1.73 -14.25 -9.54
N GLU A 59 2.18 -13.05 -9.18
CA GLU A 59 1.31 -11.92 -8.87
C GLU A 59 1.53 -10.80 -9.90
N PHE A 60 0.47 -10.04 -10.18
CA PHE A 60 0.55 -8.85 -11.02
C PHE A 60 0.59 -7.62 -10.13
N VAL A 61 1.54 -6.73 -10.39
CA VAL A 61 1.75 -5.53 -9.57
C VAL A 61 1.89 -4.29 -10.41
N LEU A 62 1.56 -3.14 -9.84
CA LEU A 62 1.98 -1.84 -10.36
C LEU A 62 3.41 -1.55 -9.89
N PRO A 63 4.40 -1.51 -10.79
CA PRO A 63 5.78 -1.20 -10.42
C PRO A 63 5.94 0.26 -10.01
N TYR A 64 7.01 0.53 -9.26
CA TYR A 64 7.57 1.88 -9.21
C TYR A 64 8.37 2.18 -10.49
N ARG A 65 8.30 3.43 -10.94
CA ARG A 65 9.14 4.01 -11.98
C ARG A 65 9.85 5.21 -11.35
N GLU A 66 11.18 5.21 -11.39
CA GLU A 66 12.00 6.30 -10.80
C GLU A 66 11.65 6.58 -9.33
N GLY A 67 11.40 5.52 -8.56
CA GLY A 67 11.07 5.62 -7.13
C GLY A 67 9.64 6.10 -6.83
N ARG A 68 8.76 6.26 -7.82
CA ARG A 68 7.37 6.71 -7.64
C ARG A 68 6.38 5.86 -8.45
N CYS A 69 5.13 5.87 -8.03
CA CYS A 69 4.05 5.21 -8.78
C CYS A 69 3.85 5.97 -10.09
N GLN A 70 3.70 5.25 -11.20
CA GLN A 70 3.50 5.83 -12.53
C GLN A 70 2.21 6.69 -12.67
N PHE A 71 1.28 6.58 -11.71
CA PHE A 71 0.07 7.39 -11.66
C PHE A 71 0.13 8.53 -10.62
N LEU A 72 1.29 8.75 -9.99
CA LEU A 72 1.50 9.86 -9.07
C LEU A 72 1.95 11.08 -9.89
N GLY A 73 1.11 12.11 -9.91
CA GLY A 73 1.43 13.37 -10.57
C GLY A 73 2.56 14.14 -9.89
N ASP A 74 3.07 15.16 -10.57
CA ASP A 74 4.12 16.05 -10.05
C ASP A 74 3.64 16.89 -8.86
N ASP A 75 2.33 17.06 -8.74
CA ASP A 75 1.66 17.71 -7.60
C ASP A 75 1.41 16.75 -6.41
N ASP A 76 2.01 15.55 -6.44
CA ASP A 76 1.82 14.50 -5.44
C ASP A 76 0.36 13.99 -5.31
N ARG A 77 -0.47 14.24 -6.32
CA ARG A 77 -1.85 13.71 -6.38
C ARG A 77 -1.95 12.52 -7.32
N CYS A 78 -2.83 11.58 -6.98
CA CYS A 78 -3.06 10.40 -7.79
C CYS A 78 -3.94 10.74 -9.00
N ALA A 79 -3.43 10.53 -10.21
CA ALA A 79 -4.16 10.79 -11.46
C ALA A 79 -5.37 9.85 -11.66
N ILE A 80 -5.40 8.71 -10.96
CA ILE A 80 -6.45 7.69 -11.04
C ILE A 80 -7.19 7.54 -9.71
N TYR A 81 -7.33 8.61 -8.91
CA TYR A 81 -7.78 8.52 -7.51
C TYR A 81 -9.05 7.69 -7.29
N GLU A 82 -10.08 7.89 -8.13
CA GLU A 82 -11.34 7.13 -8.04
C GLU A 82 -11.18 5.68 -8.54
N ASP A 83 -10.32 5.48 -9.53
CA ASP A 83 -10.08 4.20 -10.18
C ASP A 83 -9.01 3.33 -9.50
N ARG A 84 -8.34 3.84 -8.47
CA ARG A 84 -7.25 3.19 -7.74
C ARG A 84 -7.49 1.69 -7.51
N PRO A 85 -6.46 0.84 -7.65
CA PRO A 85 -6.57 -0.57 -7.30
C PRO A 85 -7.10 -0.80 -5.88
N ARG A 86 -7.73 -1.96 -5.64
CA ARG A 86 -8.26 -2.34 -4.32
C ARG A 86 -7.20 -2.24 -3.22
N ALA A 87 -5.98 -2.71 -3.49
CA ALA A 87 -4.84 -2.61 -2.58
C ALA A 87 -4.52 -1.15 -2.17
N CYS A 88 -4.54 -0.23 -3.15
CA CYS A 88 -4.32 1.19 -2.89
C CYS A 88 -5.42 1.81 -2.02
N ARG A 89 -6.66 1.32 -2.10
CA ARG A 89 -7.78 1.80 -1.25
C ARG A 89 -7.72 1.21 0.15
N ALA A 90 -7.20 -0.01 0.29
CA ALA A 90 -7.15 -0.75 1.55
C ALA A 90 -6.13 -0.19 2.56
N PHE A 91 -5.22 0.67 2.13
CA PHE A 91 -4.14 1.24 2.95
C PHE A 91 -3.39 0.16 3.76
N GLU A 92 -2.58 -0.65 3.07
CA GLU A 92 -1.91 -1.85 3.61
C GLU A 92 -0.97 -1.61 4.81
N CYS A 93 -0.68 -0.35 5.14
CA CYS A 93 0.04 0.03 6.35
C CYS A 93 -0.80 -0.13 7.63
N ALA A 94 -2.12 -0.05 7.54
CA ALA A 94 -2.99 -0.05 8.71
C ALA A 94 -3.10 -1.41 9.42
N PRO A 95 -3.22 -2.56 8.73
CA PRO A 95 -3.18 -3.87 9.40
C PRO A 95 -1.88 -4.14 10.16
N ARG A 96 -0.80 -3.41 9.85
CA ARG A 96 0.49 -3.53 10.52
C ARG A 96 0.52 -2.83 11.89
N PHE A 97 -0.45 -1.96 12.17
CA PHE A 97 -0.58 -1.29 13.46
C PHE A 97 -1.01 -2.30 14.53
N ASN A 98 -0.21 -2.43 15.61
CA ASN A 98 -0.38 -3.45 16.64
C ASN A 98 -0.29 -4.90 16.16
N ALA A 99 0.31 -5.15 14.99
CA ALA A 99 0.43 -6.51 14.44
C ALA A 99 1.22 -7.47 15.36
N ASN A 100 2.07 -6.94 16.24
CA ASN A 100 2.88 -7.71 17.19
C ASN A 100 2.39 -7.57 18.64
N GLY A 101 1.16 -7.10 18.84
CA GLY A 101 0.55 -6.80 20.15
C GLY A 101 0.30 -5.31 20.36
N ILE A 102 -0.36 -4.97 21.47
CA ILE A 102 -0.71 -3.57 21.79
C ILE A 102 0.58 -2.75 21.95
N GLY A 103 0.73 -1.69 21.16
CA GLY A 103 1.92 -0.83 21.14
C GLY A 103 3.14 -1.44 20.44
N ARG A 104 2.98 -2.62 19.80
CA ARG A 104 4.05 -3.31 19.07
C ARG A 104 3.65 -3.41 17.59
N HIS A 105 4.31 -2.59 16.78
CA HIS A 105 4.03 -2.45 15.35
C HIS A 105 4.94 -3.37 14.54
N ASP A 106 4.73 -3.42 13.22
CA ASP A 106 5.64 -4.15 12.34
C ASP A 106 6.89 -3.32 11.97
N LEU A 107 7.87 -3.99 11.35
CA LEU A 107 9.14 -3.37 10.96
C LEU A 107 8.97 -2.19 10.00
N PHE A 108 7.92 -2.19 9.17
CA PHE A 108 7.65 -1.06 8.27
C PHE A 108 7.26 0.18 9.07
N LEU A 109 6.35 0.06 10.04
CA LEU A 109 5.94 1.18 10.89
C LEU A 109 7.06 1.65 11.81
N ASP A 110 7.89 0.73 12.32
CA ASP A 110 9.09 1.09 13.09
C ASP A 110 10.08 1.94 12.29
N ARG A 111 10.22 1.65 10.98
CA ARG A 111 11.08 2.41 10.05
C ARG A 111 10.42 3.71 9.56
N ASN A 112 9.13 3.88 9.77
CA ASN A 112 8.33 5.00 9.27
C ASN A 112 7.53 5.68 10.39
N PRO A 113 8.19 6.32 11.38
CA PRO A 113 7.54 6.84 12.59
C PRO A 113 6.44 7.86 12.29
N ARG A 114 6.58 8.65 11.22
CA ARG A 114 5.54 9.61 10.81
C ARG A 114 4.26 8.94 10.30
N VAL A 115 4.35 7.75 9.70
CA VAL A 115 3.18 6.95 9.32
C VAL A 115 2.53 6.37 10.56
N LEU A 116 3.33 5.92 11.52
CA LEU A 116 2.84 5.46 12.80
C LEU A 116 2.08 6.57 13.55
N ASP A 117 2.62 7.79 13.59
CA ASP A 117 1.96 8.94 14.21
C ASP A 117 0.65 9.31 13.49
N LEU A 118 0.64 9.25 12.16
CA LEU A 118 -0.59 9.41 11.37
C LEU A 118 -1.63 8.37 11.80
N LEU A 119 -1.28 7.09 11.86
CA LEU A 119 -2.18 6.00 12.27
C LEU A 119 -2.66 6.15 13.72
N LYS A 120 -1.84 6.66 14.63
CA LYS A 120 -2.26 6.97 16.02
C LYS A 120 -3.25 8.12 16.11
N SER A 121 -3.24 9.03 15.12
CA SER A 121 -4.10 10.22 15.07
C SER A 121 -5.42 10.00 14.33
N MET A 122 -5.61 8.82 13.72
CA MET A 122 -6.81 8.39 13.03
C MET A 122 -7.74 7.64 13.98
#